data_AF-A0A920UM79-F1
#
_entry.id   AF-A0A920UM79-F1
#
_cell.length_a   1.000
_cell.length_b   1.000
_cell.length_c   1.000
_cell.angle_alpha   90.00
_cell.angle_beta   90.00
_cell.angle_gamma   90.00
#
_symmetry.space_group_name_H-M   'P 1'
#
loop_
_entity.id
_entity.type
_entity.pdbx_description
1 polymer ?
#
loop_
_entity_poly.entity_id
_entity_poly.type
_entity_poly.pdbx_seq_one_letter_code
_entity_poly.pdbx_strand_id
1 'polypeptide(L)'
;MPRNFWMITSNESNFNITQQLGFVTQGLKSQHRRKVQRIEVGDRVLFYVTGVRKFTGTATVTAAYREENTSRWEDEGSTGWPYEIGIKSEVILEKDQHIEAGLLAHRLDYVRRWAPEDWYLAFQGNLHLLPKSDFFIIEEEMKKLKLGSDYQYVAQPIKNRNQYRRRRGGGRNKGNKGADKTASDVTLVE
;
A
#
# COMPACT_ATOMS: atom_id res chain seq x y z
N MET A 1 -11.86 9.33 -7.93
CA MET A 1 -11.38 7.99 -7.48
C MET A 1 -10.01 8.16 -6.86
N PRO A 2 -9.72 7.52 -5.72
CA PRO A 2 -8.40 7.56 -5.09
C PRO A 2 -7.33 7.09 -6.07
N ARG A 3 -6.20 7.79 -6.10
CA ARG A 3 -5.08 7.44 -6.98
C ARG A 3 -4.21 6.38 -6.32
N ASN A 4 -3.91 6.55 -5.03
CA ASN A 4 -3.11 5.64 -4.24
C ASN A 4 -3.80 5.24 -2.93
N PHE A 5 -3.37 4.09 -2.41
CA PHE A 5 -3.78 3.55 -1.12
C PHE A 5 -2.54 3.38 -0.27
N TRP A 6 -2.52 4.04 0.87
CA TRP A 6 -1.38 4.06 1.77
C TRP A 6 -1.73 3.38 3.08
N MET A 7 -0.73 2.85 3.75
CA MET A 7 -0.84 2.40 5.13
C MET A 7 0.21 3.13 5.95
N ILE A 8 -0.27 3.78 7.01
CA ILE A 8 0.51 4.51 7.98
C ILE A 8 0.67 3.62 9.20
N THR A 9 1.90 3.50 9.64
CA THR A 9 2.31 2.63 10.71
C THR A 9 2.85 3.47 11.86
N SER A 10 2.21 3.37 13.01
CA SER A 10 2.57 4.12 14.23
C SER A 10 2.57 3.22 15.46
N ASN A 11 3.18 3.67 16.55
CA ASN A 11 2.94 3.09 17.87
C ASN A 11 1.54 3.48 18.41
N GLU A 12 1.18 2.92 19.56
CA GLU A 12 -0.11 3.18 20.20
C GLU A 12 -0.22 4.61 20.74
N SER A 13 0.85 5.17 21.32
CA SER A 13 0.89 6.56 21.82
C SER A 13 0.59 7.57 20.71
N ASN A 14 1.28 7.48 19.57
CA ASN A 14 1.10 8.35 18.42
C ASN A 14 -0.27 8.17 17.77
N PHE A 15 -0.80 6.94 17.75
CA PHE A 15 -2.16 6.71 17.31
C PHE A 15 -3.19 7.39 18.22
N ASN A 16 -3.00 7.30 19.55
CA ASN A 16 -3.87 7.96 20.52
C ASN A 16 -3.82 9.50 20.36
N ILE A 17 -2.65 10.08 20.06
CA ILE A 17 -2.52 11.52 19.76
C ILE A 17 -3.34 11.88 18.51
N THR A 18 -3.21 11.13 17.41
CA THR A 18 -4.01 11.36 16.20
C THR A 18 -5.51 11.23 16.47
N GLN A 19 -5.90 10.27 17.32
CA GLN A 19 -7.29 10.09 17.73
C GLN A 19 -7.80 11.28 18.57
N GLN A 20 -6.99 11.79 19.49
CA GLN A 20 -7.31 13.00 20.29
C GLN A 20 -7.43 14.25 19.42
N LEU A 21 -6.64 14.34 18.34
CA LEU A 21 -6.76 15.38 17.31
C LEU A 21 -7.95 15.16 16.37
N GLY A 22 -8.77 14.13 16.60
CA GLY A 22 -10.00 13.86 15.84
C GLY A 22 -9.75 13.38 14.40
N PHE A 23 -8.58 12.82 14.10
CA PHE A 23 -8.18 12.42 12.74
C PHE A 23 -8.27 13.56 11.71
N VAL A 24 -7.88 14.78 12.13
CA VAL A 24 -7.81 15.95 11.24
C VAL A 24 -6.43 16.05 10.57
N THR A 25 -5.38 15.70 11.31
CA THR A 25 -3.99 15.77 10.87
C THR A 25 -3.25 14.51 11.24
N GLN A 26 -2.31 14.08 10.39
CA GLN A 26 -1.45 12.94 10.66
C GLN A 26 0.00 13.27 10.32
N GLY A 27 0.88 13.05 11.31
CA GLY A 27 2.32 13.15 11.13
C GLY A 27 2.89 11.97 10.34
N LEU A 28 3.96 12.23 9.60
CA LEU A 28 4.76 11.26 8.85
C LEU A 28 6.25 11.45 9.14
N LYS A 29 6.99 10.34 9.27
CA LYS A 29 8.43 10.36 9.57
C LYS A 29 9.27 10.85 8.40
N SER A 30 10.39 11.51 8.71
CA SER A 30 11.27 12.09 7.70
C SER A 30 11.93 11.08 6.75
N GLN A 31 12.16 9.85 7.25
CA GLN A 31 12.77 8.73 6.52
C GLN A 31 12.07 8.39 5.19
N HIS A 32 10.82 8.80 5.01
CA HIS A 32 10.02 8.48 3.84
C HIS A 32 9.63 9.68 2.98
N ARG A 33 10.42 10.77 3.01
CA ARG A 33 10.17 12.00 2.22
C ARG A 33 9.69 11.76 0.79
N ARG A 34 10.36 10.88 0.03
CA ARG A 34 9.98 10.56 -1.36
C ARG A 34 8.59 9.93 -1.50
N LYS A 35 8.14 9.16 -0.49
CA LYS A 35 6.78 8.58 -0.45
C LYS A 35 5.76 9.63 -0.02
N VAL A 36 6.10 10.44 0.99
CA VAL A 36 5.24 11.54 1.47
C VAL A 36 4.91 12.52 0.34
N GLN A 37 5.89 12.85 -0.49
CA GLN A 37 5.71 13.71 -1.66
C GLN A 37 4.76 13.16 -2.73
N ARG A 38 4.48 11.86 -2.72
CA ARG A 38 3.56 11.20 -3.65
C ARG A 38 2.13 11.13 -3.12
N ILE A 39 1.90 11.55 -1.87
CA ILE A 39 0.56 11.59 -1.29
C ILE A 39 -0.17 12.78 -1.90
N GLU A 40 -1.31 12.50 -2.52
CA GLU A 40 -2.18 13.50 -3.13
C GLU A 40 -3.53 13.56 -2.40
N VAL A 41 -4.22 14.71 -2.53
CA VAL A 41 -5.57 14.87 -2.02
C VAL A 41 -6.51 13.86 -2.70
N GLY A 42 -7.31 13.16 -1.90
CA GLY A 42 -8.19 12.08 -2.36
C GLY A 42 -7.56 10.69 -2.32
N ASP A 43 -6.27 10.56 -1.98
CA ASP A 43 -5.68 9.28 -1.61
C ASP A 43 -6.31 8.75 -0.32
N ARG A 44 -6.25 7.42 -0.12
CA ARG A 44 -6.78 6.78 1.07
C ARG A 44 -5.67 6.22 1.94
N VAL A 45 -5.82 6.34 3.24
CA VAL A 45 -4.86 5.90 4.25
C VAL A 45 -5.50 4.89 5.18
N LEU A 46 -4.75 3.86 5.54
CA LEU A 46 -5.08 2.83 6.52
C LEU A 46 -4.15 3.00 7.73
N PHE A 47 -4.70 2.94 8.94
CA PHE A 47 -3.91 2.99 10.16
C PHE A 47 -3.59 1.58 10.67
N TYR A 48 -2.31 1.33 10.92
CA TYR A 48 -1.79 0.10 11.50
C TYR A 48 -0.95 0.43 12.74
N VAL A 49 -1.30 -0.19 13.88
CA VAL A 49 -0.58 0.00 15.14
C VAL A 49 0.40 -1.15 15.34
N THR A 50 1.70 -0.86 15.34
CA THR A 50 2.77 -1.88 15.37
C THR A 50 2.81 -2.70 16.65
N GLY A 51 2.65 -2.06 17.82
CA GLY A 51 2.79 -2.71 19.12
C GLY A 51 1.77 -3.83 19.36
N VAL A 52 0.52 -3.57 19.01
CA VAL A 52 -0.58 -4.55 19.13
C VAL A 52 -0.86 -5.30 17.83
N ARG A 53 -0.20 -4.93 16.73
CA ARG A 53 -0.36 -5.50 15.37
C ARG A 53 -1.82 -5.49 14.91
N LYS A 54 -2.50 -4.36 15.06
CA LYS A 54 -3.92 -4.22 14.69
C LYS A 54 -4.15 -3.14 13.63
N PHE A 55 -5.15 -3.38 12.79
CA PHE A 55 -5.72 -2.35 11.92
C PHE A 55 -6.83 -1.63 12.69
N THR A 56 -6.79 -0.30 12.68
CA THR A 56 -7.63 0.53 13.57
C THR A 56 -8.62 1.41 12.82
N GLY A 57 -8.30 1.80 11.59
CA GLY A 57 -9.23 2.58 10.79
C GLY A 57 -8.68 3.05 9.45
N THR A 58 -9.54 3.72 8.70
CA THR A 58 -9.25 4.32 7.40
C THR A 58 -9.63 5.79 7.38
N ALA A 59 -8.88 6.56 6.59
CA ALA A 59 -9.15 7.96 6.34
C ALA A 59 -8.86 8.32 4.88
N THR A 60 -9.39 9.46 4.45
CA THR A 60 -9.10 10.06 3.15
C THR A 60 -8.23 11.30 3.34
N VAL A 61 -7.22 11.46 2.50
CA VAL A 61 -6.34 12.63 2.51
C VAL A 61 -7.09 13.84 1.98
N THR A 62 -7.15 14.90 2.78
CA THR A 62 -7.83 16.16 2.46
C THR A 62 -6.87 17.30 2.13
N ALA A 63 -5.62 17.23 2.62
CA ALA A 63 -4.58 18.20 2.30
C ALA A 63 -3.25 17.49 2.01
N ALA A 64 -2.51 18.03 1.03
CA ALA A 64 -1.17 17.56 0.69
C ALA A 64 -0.19 17.75 1.85
N TYR A 65 1.00 17.14 1.74
CA TYR A 65 2.01 17.22 2.80
C TYR A 65 2.46 18.67 3.04
N ARG A 66 2.64 19.00 4.31
CA ARG A 66 3.25 20.25 4.78
C ARG A 66 4.48 19.90 5.61
N GLU A 67 5.54 20.67 5.44
CA GLU A 67 6.67 20.66 6.37
C GLU A 67 6.27 21.52 7.58
N GLU A 68 5.94 20.86 8.69
CA GLU A 68 5.58 21.52 9.95
C GLU A 68 6.46 20.93 11.06
N ASN A 69 7.22 21.78 11.73
CA ASN A 69 8.22 21.38 12.73
C ASN A 69 7.64 21.39 14.16
N THR A 70 6.31 21.42 14.28
CA THR A 70 5.61 21.41 15.56
C THR A 70 5.52 19.95 16.01
N SER A 71 6.40 19.54 16.95
CA SER A 71 6.43 18.17 17.42
C SER A 71 5.18 17.84 18.26
N ARG A 72 4.10 17.43 17.59
CA ARG A 72 2.85 16.96 18.22
C ARG A 72 2.90 15.46 18.53
N TRP A 73 3.70 14.71 17.80
CA TRP A 73 3.88 13.26 17.96
C TRP A 73 5.18 12.97 18.69
N GLU A 74 5.21 11.84 19.40
CA GLU A 74 6.40 11.38 20.10
C GLU A 74 7.44 10.86 19.11
N ASP A 75 8.68 11.34 19.24
CA ASP A 75 9.79 10.89 18.43
C ASP A 75 10.11 9.42 18.74
N GLU A 76 9.87 8.55 17.77
CA GLU A 76 10.25 7.15 17.84
C GLU A 76 11.68 6.99 17.32
N GLY A 77 12.66 7.09 18.23
CA GLY A 77 14.09 6.98 17.93
C GLY A 77 14.75 8.34 17.65
N SER A 78 15.64 8.41 16.67
CA SER A 78 16.35 9.64 16.28
C SER A 78 15.67 10.44 15.16
N THR A 79 14.46 10.02 14.75
CA THR A 79 13.78 10.54 13.56
C THR A 79 12.52 11.27 13.98
N GLY A 80 12.51 12.59 13.78
CA GLY A 80 11.33 13.41 14.02
C GLY A 80 10.21 13.21 12.98
N TRP A 81 9.10 13.89 13.24
CA TRP A 81 7.88 13.91 12.42
C TRP A 81 7.68 15.26 11.69
N PRO A 82 8.59 15.68 10.80
CA PRO A 82 8.54 17.03 10.21
C PRO A 82 7.47 17.19 9.12
N TYR A 83 6.77 16.12 8.76
CA TYR A 83 5.78 16.12 7.69
C TYR A 83 4.40 15.88 8.27
N GLU A 84 3.44 16.73 7.93
CA GLU A 84 2.04 16.56 8.29
C GLU A 84 1.17 16.49 7.03
N ILE A 85 0.13 15.65 7.06
CA ILE A 85 -0.92 15.62 6.02
C ILE A 85 -2.27 15.89 6.67
N GLY A 86 -3.16 16.55 5.92
CA GLY A 86 -4.56 16.68 6.32
C GLY A 86 -5.33 15.42 5.97
N ILE A 87 -6.11 14.91 6.91
CA ILE A 87 -6.90 13.69 6.74
C ILE A 87 -8.33 13.91 7.24
N LYS A 88 -9.23 13.03 6.80
CA LYS A 88 -10.59 12.92 7.28
C LYS A 88 -10.91 11.45 7.50
N SER A 89 -11.24 11.07 8.73
CA SER A 89 -11.66 9.72 9.07
C SER A 89 -12.89 9.29 8.27
N GLU A 90 -12.90 8.04 7.84
CA GLU A 90 -14.01 7.44 7.12
C GLU A 90 -14.60 6.28 7.92
N VAL A 91 -13.75 5.32 8.29
CA VAL A 91 -14.12 4.22 9.18
C VAL A 91 -13.07 4.10 10.28
N ILE A 92 -13.42 4.46 11.50
CA ILE A 92 -12.60 4.23 12.70
C ILE A 92 -13.29 3.17 13.55
N LEU A 93 -12.53 2.16 13.95
CA LEU A 93 -12.96 1.11 14.86
C LEU A 93 -12.72 1.53 16.31
N GLU A 94 -13.52 0.99 17.22
CA GLU A 94 -13.25 1.08 18.66
C GLU A 94 -12.14 0.12 19.08
N LYS A 95 -11.54 0.35 20.26
CA LYS A 95 -10.34 -0.38 20.71
C LYS A 95 -10.55 -1.90 20.82
N ASP A 96 -11.76 -2.30 21.19
CA ASP A 96 -12.23 -3.68 21.29
C ASP A 96 -12.55 -4.30 19.91
N GLN A 97 -12.91 -3.47 18.92
CA GLN A 97 -13.21 -3.89 17.56
C GLN A 97 -12.00 -3.90 16.62
N HIS A 98 -10.83 -3.45 17.09
CA HIS A 98 -9.60 -3.44 16.30
C HIS A 98 -9.29 -4.82 15.71
N ILE A 99 -9.04 -4.87 14.40
CA ILE A 99 -8.79 -6.12 13.68
C ILE A 99 -7.34 -6.53 13.87
N GLU A 100 -7.12 -7.74 14.38
CA GLU A 100 -5.78 -8.33 14.42
C GLU A 100 -5.25 -8.54 13.00
N ALA A 101 -4.10 -7.95 12.69
CA ALA A 101 -3.57 -7.98 11.34
C ALA A 101 -3.23 -9.41 10.88
N GLY A 102 -2.89 -10.31 11.79
CA GLY A 102 -2.64 -11.73 11.48
C GLY A 102 -3.83 -12.45 10.83
N LEU A 103 -5.07 -12.03 11.13
CA LEU A 103 -6.28 -12.62 10.54
C LEU A 103 -6.40 -12.33 9.04
N LEU A 104 -5.87 -11.19 8.60
CA LEU A 104 -5.96 -10.73 7.21
C LEU A 104 -4.62 -10.79 6.47
N ALA A 105 -3.49 -10.72 7.16
CA ALA A 105 -2.16 -10.55 6.57
C ALA A 105 -1.83 -11.62 5.52
N HIS A 106 -2.18 -12.88 5.77
CA HIS A 106 -1.95 -13.99 4.83
C HIS A 106 -2.80 -13.90 3.55
N ARG A 107 -3.87 -13.11 3.55
CA ARG A 107 -4.72 -12.85 2.37
C ARG A 107 -4.25 -11.65 1.55
N LEU A 108 -3.36 -10.82 2.10
CA LEU A 108 -2.87 -9.60 1.45
C LEU A 108 -1.77 -9.92 0.44
N ASP A 109 -1.89 -9.34 -0.74
CA ASP A 109 -0.85 -9.43 -1.76
C ASP A 109 0.44 -8.74 -1.35
N TYR A 110 0.30 -7.68 -0.55
CA TYR A 110 1.37 -6.88 -0.01
C TYR A 110 2.39 -7.74 0.76
N VAL A 111 1.91 -8.73 1.51
CA VAL A 111 2.75 -9.56 2.38
C VAL A 111 3.22 -10.85 1.69
N ARG A 112 2.75 -11.15 0.47
CA ARG A 112 3.01 -12.40 -0.26
C ARG A 112 4.49 -12.72 -0.53
N ARG A 113 5.38 -11.74 -0.37
CA ARG A 113 6.83 -11.90 -0.56
C ARG A 113 7.56 -12.37 0.70
N TRP A 114 6.90 -12.29 1.86
CA TRP A 114 7.42 -12.71 3.14
C TRP A 114 7.01 -14.15 3.43
N ALA A 115 7.82 -14.85 4.23
CA ALA A 115 7.38 -16.11 4.80
C ALA A 115 6.11 -15.89 5.65
N PRO A 116 5.16 -16.84 5.65
CA PRO A 116 3.93 -16.69 6.42
C PRO A 116 4.18 -16.32 7.89
N GLU A 117 5.23 -16.84 8.52
CA GLU A 117 5.57 -16.60 9.92
C GLU A 117 6.10 -15.18 10.16
N ASP A 118 6.77 -14.60 9.15
CA ASP A 118 7.48 -13.33 9.21
C ASP A 118 6.69 -12.16 8.60
N TRP A 119 5.39 -12.36 8.36
CA TRP A 119 4.50 -11.40 7.71
C TRP A 119 4.58 -9.99 8.31
N TYR A 120 4.75 -9.89 9.63
CA TYR A 120 4.77 -8.63 10.37
C TYR A 120 5.96 -7.74 10.00
N LEU A 121 7.05 -8.33 9.49
CA LEU A 121 8.22 -7.58 9.01
C LEU A 121 7.87 -6.75 7.76
N ALA A 122 6.86 -7.15 6.98
CA ALA A 122 6.37 -6.37 5.85
C ALA A 122 5.87 -4.97 6.24
N PHE A 123 5.45 -4.82 7.49
CA PHE A 123 4.90 -3.59 8.03
C PHE A 123 5.93 -2.74 8.78
N GLN A 124 7.22 -3.11 8.76
CA GLN A 124 8.28 -2.28 9.33
C GLN A 124 8.50 -0.99 8.54
N GLY A 125 8.61 0.12 9.25
CA GLY A 125 8.67 1.47 8.67
C GLY A 125 7.31 2.18 8.78
N ASN A 126 7.30 3.50 8.55
CA ASN A 126 6.15 4.33 8.88
C ASN A 126 5.11 4.45 7.76
N LEU A 127 5.50 4.31 6.49
CA LEU A 127 4.62 4.56 5.35
C LEU A 127 4.78 3.52 4.25
N HIS A 128 3.68 2.88 3.90
CA HIS A 128 3.60 1.76 2.95
C HIS A 128 2.59 2.06 1.85
N LEU A 129 2.90 1.65 0.62
CA LEU A 129 1.96 1.75 -0.51
C LEU A 129 1.28 0.38 -0.67
N LEU A 130 -0.04 0.35 -0.54
CA LEU A 130 -0.84 -0.85 -0.64
C LEU A 130 -1.48 -1.02 -2.03
N PRO A 131 -1.63 -2.27 -2.51
CA PRO A 131 -2.52 -2.57 -3.62
C PRO A 131 -3.97 -2.17 -3.29
N LYS A 132 -4.70 -1.73 -4.32
CA LYS A 132 -6.14 -1.40 -4.20
C LYS A 132 -6.93 -2.55 -3.56
N SER A 133 -6.71 -3.79 -4.02
CA SER A 133 -7.41 -4.98 -3.52
C SER A 133 -7.26 -5.16 -2.02
N ASP A 134 -6.04 -5.02 -1.53
CA ASP A 134 -5.67 -5.28 -0.14
C ASP A 134 -6.32 -4.27 0.79
N PHE A 135 -6.30 -3.00 0.40
CA PHE A 135 -6.96 -1.94 1.15
C PHE A 135 -8.47 -2.22 1.30
N PHE A 136 -9.15 -2.60 0.21
CA PHE A 136 -10.59 -2.87 0.26
C PHE A 136 -10.93 -4.10 1.09
N ILE A 137 -10.13 -5.17 1.08
CA ILE A 137 -10.35 -6.32 1.95
C ILE A 137 -10.40 -5.89 3.43
N ILE A 138 -9.44 -5.06 3.84
CA ILE A 138 -9.34 -4.59 5.23
C ILE A 138 -10.51 -3.64 5.54
N GLU A 139 -10.78 -2.68 4.65
CA GLU A 139 -11.85 -1.71 4.85
C GLU A 139 -13.24 -2.37 4.91
N GLU A 140 -13.53 -3.33 4.04
CA GLU A 140 -14.79 -4.08 4.05
C GLU A 140 -14.98 -4.81 5.39
N GLU A 141 -13.92 -5.41 5.92
CA GLU A 141 -13.97 -6.08 7.21
C GLU A 141 -14.22 -5.09 8.35
N MET A 142 -13.58 -3.91 8.32
CA MET A 142 -13.87 -2.82 9.27
C MET A 142 -15.33 -2.36 9.19
N LYS A 143 -15.86 -2.21 7.98
CA LYS A 143 -17.26 -1.79 7.77
C LYS A 143 -18.23 -2.83 8.32
N LYS A 144 -17.99 -4.12 8.10
CA LYS A 144 -18.81 -5.20 8.68
C LYS A 144 -18.82 -5.17 10.20
N LEU A 145 -17.67 -4.98 10.84
CA LEU A 145 -17.60 -4.90 12.30
C LEU A 145 -18.32 -3.66 12.84
N LYS A 146 -18.20 -2.53 12.15
CA LYS A 146 -18.80 -1.26 12.59
C LYS A 146 -20.31 -1.17 12.35
N LEU A 147 -20.79 -1.71 11.23
CA LEU A 147 -22.21 -1.61 10.81
C LEU A 147 -23.02 -2.88 11.13
N GLY A 148 -22.36 -4.00 11.46
CA GLY A 148 -23.03 -5.24 11.84
C GLY A 148 -23.97 -5.78 10.76
N SER A 149 -25.17 -6.22 11.19
CA SER A 149 -26.22 -6.80 10.31
C SER A 149 -26.74 -5.85 9.23
N ASP A 150 -26.59 -4.53 9.41
CA ASP A 150 -27.09 -3.53 8.46
C ASP A 150 -26.13 -3.30 7.28
N TYR A 151 -24.97 -3.96 7.26
CA TYR A 151 -24.00 -3.83 6.18
C TYR A 151 -24.41 -4.63 4.94
N GLN A 152 -24.85 -3.93 3.89
CA GLN A 152 -24.98 -4.52 2.56
C GLN A 152 -23.63 -4.53 1.83
N TYR A 153 -23.15 -5.72 1.50
CA TYR A 153 -21.96 -5.89 0.69
C TYR A 153 -22.16 -5.29 -0.70
N VAL A 154 -21.43 -4.22 -1.01
CA VAL A 154 -21.38 -3.67 -2.37
C VAL A 154 -20.21 -4.32 -3.10
N ALA A 155 -20.50 -5.36 -3.89
CA ALA A 155 -19.49 -6.05 -4.70
C ALA A 155 -18.81 -5.07 -5.66
N GLN A 156 -17.54 -4.74 -5.39
CA GLN A 156 -16.73 -3.97 -6.32
C GLN A 156 -16.27 -4.90 -7.45
N PRO A 157 -16.19 -4.43 -8.71
CA PRO A 157 -15.68 -5.24 -9.80
C PRO A 157 -14.21 -5.56 -9.53
N ILE A 158 -13.95 -6.78 -9.08
CA ILE A 158 -12.60 -7.34 -8.95
C ILE A 158 -12.00 -7.32 -10.34
N LYS A 159 -11.11 -6.36 -10.63
CA LYS A 159 -10.35 -6.38 -11.89
C LYS A 159 -9.50 -7.63 -11.87
N ASN A 160 -9.92 -8.59 -12.68
CA ASN A 160 -9.35 -9.93 -12.81
C ASN A 160 -7.82 -9.88 -12.82
N ARG A 161 -7.21 -10.53 -11.82
CA ARG A 161 -5.76 -10.59 -11.54
C ARG A 161 -4.92 -11.23 -12.65
N ASN A 162 -5.56 -11.74 -13.70
CA ASN A 162 -4.94 -12.49 -14.79
C ASN A 162 -4.17 -11.63 -15.82
N GLN A 163 -4.15 -10.30 -15.71
CA GLN A 163 -3.39 -9.47 -16.66
C GLN A 163 -1.87 -9.42 -16.38
N TYR A 164 -1.43 -9.59 -15.13
CA TYR A 164 0.00 -9.53 -14.80
C TYR A 164 0.79 -10.81 -15.13
N ARG A 165 0.10 -11.92 -15.44
CA ARG A 165 0.75 -13.21 -15.76
C ARG A 165 1.15 -13.38 -17.23
N ARG A 166 0.79 -12.43 -18.13
CA ARG A 166 1.04 -12.56 -19.59
C ARG A 166 2.23 -11.75 -20.12
N ARG A 167 3.19 -11.33 -19.29
CA ARG A 167 4.41 -10.60 -19.75
C ARG A 167 5.74 -11.20 -19.28
N ARG A 168 5.79 -12.50 -19.00
CA ARG A 168 7.05 -13.27 -18.91
C ARG A 168 6.87 -14.61 -19.62
N GLY A 169 6.97 -14.57 -20.93
CA GLY A 169 6.80 -15.75 -21.80
C GLY A 169 6.83 -15.35 -23.27
N GLY A 170 7.79 -14.52 -23.66
CA GLY A 170 7.93 -14.06 -25.04
C GLY A 170 9.38 -13.79 -25.34
N GLY A 171 10.04 -14.74 -26.00
CA GLY A 171 11.33 -14.47 -26.66
C GLY A 171 12.31 -15.64 -26.65
N ARG A 172 12.09 -16.61 -27.54
CA ARG A 172 13.00 -16.94 -28.67
C ARG A 172 12.75 -18.38 -29.14
N ASN A 173 12.08 -18.51 -30.29
CA ASN A 173 12.35 -19.61 -31.19
C ASN A 173 12.22 -19.15 -32.65
N LYS A 174 13.08 -19.74 -33.49
CA LYS A 174 13.22 -19.66 -34.96
C LYS A 174 13.85 -18.40 -35.57
N GLY A 175 15.16 -18.52 -35.80
CA GLY A 175 15.84 -17.92 -36.96
C GLY A 175 16.61 -19.01 -37.70
N ASN A 176 15.92 -19.80 -38.53
CA ASN A 176 16.54 -20.64 -39.53
C ASN A 176 16.66 -19.82 -40.82
N LYS A 177 17.87 -19.44 -41.22
CA LYS A 177 18.17 -18.96 -42.56
C LYS A 177 19.53 -19.52 -42.97
N GLY A 178 19.48 -20.41 -43.96
CA GLY A 178 20.64 -20.99 -44.61
C GLY A 178 21.50 -19.91 -45.26
N ALA A 179 22.81 -20.08 -45.11
CA ALA A 179 23.80 -19.39 -45.91
C ALA A 179 24.29 -20.40 -46.95
N ASP A 180 23.66 -20.36 -48.13
CA ASP A 180 24.20 -20.99 -49.32
C ASP A 180 25.08 -19.94 -50.00
N LYS A 181 26.40 -20.15 -49.97
CA LYS A 181 27.38 -19.33 -50.68
C LYS A 181 27.75 -20.09 -51.95
N THR A 182 27.16 -19.70 -53.07
CA THR A 182 27.59 -20.08 -54.41
C THR A 182 28.50 -18.99 -54.97
N ALA A 183 29.72 -19.36 -55.39
CA ALA A 183 30.49 -18.63 -56.39
C ALA A 183 31.69 -19.47 -56.84
N SER A 184 31.58 -20.10 -58.01
CA SER A 184 32.61 -20.15 -59.06
C SER A 184 32.26 -21.25 -60.07
N ASP A 185 31.76 -20.88 -61.25
CA ASP A 185 32.51 -21.09 -62.50
C ASP A 185 31.81 -20.45 -63.72
N VAL A 186 32.57 -20.30 -64.80
CA VAL A 186 32.20 -20.00 -66.21
C VAL A 186 32.36 -18.55 -66.72
N THR A 187 33.60 -18.25 -67.11
CA THR A 187 34.09 -17.81 -68.45
C THR A 187 33.13 -17.24 -69.52
N LEU A 188 33.51 -16.11 -70.14
CA LEU A 188 33.61 -15.91 -71.61
C LEU A 188 34.17 -14.52 -72.02
N VAL A 189 35.17 -14.55 -72.95
CA VAL A 189 35.66 -13.54 -73.96
C VAL A 189 36.14 -12.16 -73.46
N GLU A 190 37.29 -11.60 -73.86
CA GLU A 190 38.19 -11.73 -75.03
C GLU A 190 39.66 -12.07 -74.67
#